data_AF-A0A5D6YBD5-F1
#
_entry.id   AF-A0A5D6YBD5-F1
#
_cell.length_a   1.000
_cell.length_b   1.000
_cell.length_c   1.000
_cell.angle_alpha   90.00
_cell.angle_beta   90.00
_cell.angle_gamma   90.00
#
_symmetry.space_group_name_H-M   'P 1'
#
loop_
_entity.id
_entity.type
_entity.pdbx_description
1 polymer ?
#
loop_
_entity_poly.entity_id
_entity_poly.type
_entity_poly.pdbx_seq_one_letter_code
_entity_poly.pdbx_strand_id
1 'polypeptide(L)'
;DFGKLYRACGDCDSRIQRKVTVSNVYAVNPKTGIVTVNKNYNDEAKLSNIKIKTTKKHSDIQVCGWSQAVPKGKVVELGHGPLPPLCQFSTSTVQFV
;
A
#
# COMPACT_ATOMS: atom_id res chain seq x y z
N ASP A 1 6.20 14.47 7.34
CA ASP A 1 6.57 13.11 6.87
C ASP A 1 5.72 12.05 7.55
N PHE A 2 5.42 10.97 6.85
CA PHE A 2 4.61 9.87 7.38
C PHE A 2 5.15 8.50 6.92
N GLY A 3 4.81 7.42 7.63
CA GLY A 3 5.24 6.07 7.27
C GLY A 3 4.57 5.54 6.00
N LYS A 4 3.28 5.20 6.14
CA LYS A 4 2.34 4.79 5.09
C LYS A 4 1.01 5.50 5.33
N LEU A 5 0.25 5.78 4.28
CA LEU A 5 -1.08 6.37 4.41
C LEU A 5 -2.07 5.34 4.99
N TYR A 6 -1.98 4.09 4.52
CA TYR A 6 -2.80 2.98 5.00
C TYR A 6 -1.99 1.69 5.10
N ARG A 7 -2.24 0.93 6.17
CA ARG A 7 -1.71 -0.42 6.37
C ARG A 7 -2.81 -1.30 6.95
N ALA A 8 -3.19 -2.35 6.22
CA ALA A 8 -4.00 -3.43 6.80
C ALA A 8 -3.26 -4.04 7.99
N CYS A 9 -3.93 -4.37 9.11
CA CYS A 9 -3.21 -4.97 10.23
C CYS A 9 -2.61 -6.32 9.82
N GLY A 10 -1.30 -6.50 10.02
CA GLY A 10 -0.57 -7.70 9.60
C GLY A 10 -0.34 -8.71 10.72
N ASP A 11 -0.50 -8.30 11.97
CA ASP A 11 -0.20 -9.07 13.19
C ASP A 11 -1.32 -8.99 14.23
N CYS A 12 -2.54 -8.68 13.78
CA CYS A 12 -3.73 -8.73 14.61
C CYS A 12 -4.31 -10.15 14.59
N ASP A 13 -4.79 -10.61 15.75
CA ASP A 13 -5.44 -11.92 15.90
C ASP A 13 -6.71 -12.08 15.03
N SER A 14 -7.26 -10.97 14.51
CA SER A 14 -8.45 -10.99 13.66
C SER A 14 -8.13 -11.21 12.17
N ARG A 15 -8.59 -12.36 11.65
CA ARG A 15 -8.46 -12.75 10.25
C ARG A 15 -9.60 -12.18 9.40
N ILE A 16 -9.52 -10.88 9.10
CA ILE A 16 -10.55 -10.13 8.37
C ILE A 16 -10.00 -9.67 7.02
N GLN A 17 -10.77 -9.91 5.95
CA GLN A 17 -10.51 -9.31 4.64
C GLN A 17 -10.77 -7.80 4.70
N ARG A 18 -9.79 -7.00 4.27
CA ARG A 18 -9.91 -5.54 4.21
C ARG A 18 -9.92 -5.07 2.77
N LYS A 19 -10.86 -4.18 2.47
CA LYS A 19 -10.93 -3.49 1.17
C LYS A 19 -10.73 -2.00 1.39
N VAL A 20 -9.78 -1.41 0.67
CA VAL A 20 -9.48 0.02 0.74
C VAL A 20 -9.56 0.63 -0.65
N THR A 21 -10.19 1.79 -0.76
CA THR A 21 -10.16 2.62 -1.96
C THR A 21 -9.54 3.96 -1.61
N VAL A 22 -8.50 4.35 -2.34
CA VAL A 22 -7.78 5.61 -2.18
C VAL A 22 -7.88 6.37 -3.50
N SER A 23 -8.46 7.55 -3.48
CA SER A 23 -8.61 8.36 -4.70
C SER A 23 -8.30 9.82 -4.43
N ASN A 24 -7.75 10.51 -5.45
CA ASN A 24 -7.50 11.95 -5.42
C ASN A 24 -6.61 12.40 -4.25
N VAL A 25 -5.52 11.68 -3.99
CA VAL A 25 -4.62 11.97 -2.86
C VAL A 25 -3.37 12.71 -3.32
N TYR A 26 -3.00 13.74 -2.56
CA TYR A 26 -1.70 14.42 -2.67
C TYR A 26 -0.83 14.08 -1.45
N ALA A 27 0.06 13.10 -1.60
CA ALA A 27 0.92 12.59 -0.55
C ALA A 27 2.26 13.36 -0.50
N VAL A 28 2.55 14.03 0.61
CA VAL A 28 3.78 14.79 0.80
C VAL A 28 4.74 14.05 1.72
N ASN A 29 5.93 13.73 1.21
CA ASN A 29 7.04 13.06 1.89
C ASN A 29 6.65 11.74 2.59
N PRO A 30 6.11 10.73 1.86
CA PRO A 30 6.01 9.37 2.37
C PRO A 30 7.41 8.80 2.66
N LYS A 31 7.58 8.14 3.81
CA LYS A 31 8.82 7.46 4.15
C LYS A 31 8.95 6.11 3.46
N THR A 32 7.84 5.38 3.30
CA THR A 32 7.85 4.03 2.71
C THR A 32 6.86 3.84 1.56
N GLY A 33 5.65 4.37 1.66
CA GLY A 33 4.64 4.08 0.65
C GLY A 33 3.27 4.69 0.93
N ILE A 34 2.28 4.33 0.12
CA ILE A 34 0.89 4.78 0.30
C ILE A 34 0.07 3.68 0.98
N VAL A 35 -0.04 2.51 0.35
CA VAL A 35 -0.89 1.42 0.82
C VAL A 35 -0.08 0.14 1.03
N THR A 36 -0.37 -0.59 2.10
CA THR A 36 0.07 -2.00 2.24
C THR A 36 -1.07 -2.90 2.73
N VAL A 37 -1.34 -3.98 1.99
CA VAL A 37 -2.43 -4.94 2.21
C VAL A 37 -1.91 -6.36 2.48
N ASN A 38 -2.76 -7.29 2.94
CA ASN A 38 -2.36 -8.66 3.22
C ASN A 38 -2.81 -9.64 2.13
N LYS A 39 -1.86 -10.31 1.48
CA LYS A 39 -2.15 -11.26 0.37
C LYS A 39 -2.96 -12.46 0.85
N ASN A 40 -2.57 -13.06 1.97
CA ASN A 40 -3.17 -14.29 2.49
C ASN A 40 -4.56 -14.10 3.13
N TYR A 41 -5.01 -12.86 3.33
CA TYR A 41 -6.36 -12.51 3.79
C TYR A 41 -7.24 -11.99 2.65
N ASN A 42 -6.76 -12.10 1.39
CA ASN A 42 -7.45 -11.64 0.20
C ASN A 42 -7.82 -10.16 0.24
N ASP A 43 -7.00 -9.33 0.90
CA ASP A 43 -7.24 -7.89 0.94
C ASP A 43 -7.25 -7.31 -0.48
N GLU A 44 -7.95 -6.18 -0.65
CA GLU A 44 -8.03 -5.46 -1.91
C GLU A 44 -7.71 -3.98 -1.69
N ALA A 45 -6.85 -3.43 -2.53
CA ALA A 45 -6.61 -2.00 -2.61
C ALA A 45 -6.91 -1.48 -4.00
N LYS A 46 -7.72 -0.43 -4.11
CA LYS A 46 -7.95 0.32 -5.35
C LYS A 46 -7.37 1.72 -5.20
N LEU A 47 -6.49 2.11 -6.11
CA LEU A 47 -5.89 3.44 -6.11
C LEU A 47 -6.10 4.14 -7.45
N SER A 48 -6.47 5.42 -7.40
CA SER A 48 -6.62 6.27 -8.58
C SER A 48 -6.26 7.72 -8.29
N ASN A 49 -5.67 8.41 -9.26
CA ASN A 49 -5.25 9.81 -9.17
C ASN A 49 -4.44 10.11 -7.89
N ILE A 50 -3.27 9.47 -7.78
CA ILE A 50 -2.36 9.62 -6.64
C ILE A 50 -1.19 10.50 -7.07
N LYS A 51 -0.96 11.59 -6.36
CA LYS A 51 0.20 12.48 -6.55
C LYS A 51 1.13 12.35 -5.36
N ILE A 52 2.42 12.16 -5.61
CA ILE A 52 3.43 11.93 -4.58
C ILE A 52 4.51 12.99 -4.72
N LYS A 53 4.57 13.90 -3.75
CA LYS A 53 5.67 14.86 -3.62
C LYS A 53 6.73 14.28 -2.70
N THR A 54 7.94 14.06 -3.19
CA THR A 54 9.04 13.50 -2.37
C THR A 54 10.40 13.90 -2.93
N THR A 55 11.39 14.03 -2.05
CA THR A 55 12.81 14.18 -2.41
C THR A 55 13.54 12.85 -2.52
N LYS A 56 12.88 11.73 -2.17
CA LYS A 56 13.44 10.37 -2.29
C LYS A 56 13.41 9.88 -3.73
N LYS A 57 14.21 8.87 -4.05
CA LYS A 57 14.12 8.17 -5.33
C LYS A 57 12.73 7.54 -5.45
N HIS A 58 12.13 7.64 -6.64
CA HIS A 58 10.79 7.09 -6.88
C HIS A 58 10.73 5.58 -6.63
N SER A 59 11.84 4.86 -6.88
CA SER A 59 12.02 3.44 -6.59
C SER A 59 11.88 3.08 -5.11
N ASP A 60 12.08 4.04 -4.21
CA ASP A 60 12.06 3.80 -2.76
C ASP A 60 10.64 3.97 -2.18
N ILE A 61 9.67 4.42 -3.01
CA ILE A 61 8.29 4.65 -2.60
C ILE A 61 7.38 3.55 -3.16
N GLN A 62 6.85 2.74 -2.26
CA GLN A 62 5.90 1.68 -2.59
C GLN A 62 4.47 2.26 -2.67
N VAL A 63 3.95 2.43 -3.89
CA VAL A 63 2.58 2.93 -4.07
C VAL A 63 1.57 1.97 -3.44
N CYS A 64 1.65 0.69 -3.77
CA CYS A 64 0.86 -0.37 -3.14
C CYS A 64 1.76 -1.59 -2.91
N GLY A 65 1.93 -1.98 -1.65
CA GLY A 65 2.67 -3.16 -1.21
C GLY A 65 1.76 -4.24 -0.66
N TRP A 66 2.28 -5.46 -0.53
CA TRP A 66 1.56 -6.54 0.15
C TRP A 66 2.47 -7.44 0.97
N SER A 67 1.88 -7.96 2.04
CA SER A 67 2.54 -8.81 3.03
C SER A 67 1.79 -10.12 3.31
N GLN A 68 2.44 -11.03 4.02
CA GLN A 68 1.82 -12.17 4.68
C GLN A 68 1.41 -11.77 6.11
N ALA A 69 0.12 -11.73 6.39
CA ALA A 69 -0.38 -11.54 7.75
C ALA A 69 -0.21 -12.79 8.61
N VAL A 70 0.07 -12.59 9.89
CA VAL A 70 0.23 -13.60 10.93
C VAL A 70 -0.66 -13.26 12.12
N PRO A 71 -1.08 -14.23 12.96
CA PRO A 71 -1.86 -13.91 14.16
C PRO A 71 -1.10 -13.00 15.14
N LYS A 72 0.21 -13.23 15.30
CA LYS A 72 1.10 -12.41 16.14
C LYS A 72 2.53 -12.51 15.64
N GLY A 73 3.28 -11.40 15.74
CA GLY A 73 4.72 -11.37 15.49
C GLY A 73 5.11 -10.69 14.19
N LYS A 74 6.26 -11.09 13.63
CA LYS A 74 6.87 -10.38 12.51
C LYS A 74 6.15 -10.66 11.19
N VAL A 75 5.58 -9.61 10.62
CA VAL A 75 4.99 -9.59 9.28
C VAL A 75 6.08 -9.67 8.21
N VAL A 76 5.84 -10.48 7.19
CA VAL A 76 6.75 -10.62 6.04
C VAL A 76 6.20 -9.83 4.85
N GLU A 77 6.97 -8.89 4.33
CA GLU A 77 6.67 -8.20 3.08
C GLU A 77 6.97 -9.13 1.89
N LEU A 78 6.03 -9.24 0.96
CA LEU A 78 6.10 -10.20 -0.15
C LEU A 78 6.30 -9.52 -1.51
N GLY A 79 5.93 -8.25 -1.65
CA GLY A 79 6.08 -7.52 -2.90
C GLY A 79 5.33 -6.19 -2.92
N HIS A 80 5.45 -5.48 -4.05
CA HIS A 80 4.76 -4.22 -4.30
C HIS A 80 4.58 -3.99 -5.80
N GLY A 81 3.69 -3.06 -6.15
CA GLY A 81 3.34 -2.72 -7.52
C GLY A 81 1.89 -3.06 -7.88
N PRO A 82 1.51 -2.92 -9.16
CA PRO A 82 0.19 -3.32 -9.64
C PRO A 82 0.02 -4.84 -9.61
N LEU A 83 -1.01 -5.33 -8.93
CA LEU A 83 -1.39 -6.74 -8.88
C LEU A 83 -2.89 -6.90 -8.57
N PRO A 84 -3.79 -6.89 -9.56
CA PRO A 84 -5.21 -7.13 -9.32
C PRO A 84 -5.48 -8.55 -8.78
N PRO A 85 -6.41 -8.73 -7.80
CA PRO A 85 -7.22 -7.71 -7.14
C PRO A 85 -6.55 -7.07 -5.90
N LEU A 86 -5.36 -7.52 -5.52
CA LEU A 86 -4.67 -7.10 -4.29
C LEU A 86 -4.27 -5.60 -4.31
N CYS A 87 -3.67 -5.16 -5.40
CA CYS A 87 -3.23 -3.79 -5.68
C CYS A 87 -3.69 -3.36 -7.07
N GLN A 88 -4.84 -2.69 -7.14
CA GLN A 88 -5.51 -2.29 -8.36
C GLN A 88 -5.24 -0.82 -8.63
N PHE A 89 -4.28 -0.54 -9.50
CA PHE A 89 -4.01 0.81 -10.00
C PHE A 89 -3.26 0.73 -11.33
N SER A 90 -3.36 1.78 -12.14
CA SER A 90 -2.48 1.97 -13.29
C SER A 90 -1.34 2.89 -12.90
N THR A 91 -0.13 2.61 -13.38
CA THR A 91 1.03 3.50 -13.21
C THR A 91 0.76 4.88 -13.80
N SER A 92 -0.07 4.99 -14.85
CA SER A 92 -0.49 6.29 -15.42
C SER A 92 -1.32 7.16 -14.47
N THR A 93 -1.93 6.58 -13.44
CA THR A 93 -2.73 7.30 -12.45
C THR A 93 -1.93 7.72 -11.23
N VAL A 94 -0.63 7.41 -11.22
CA VAL A 94 0.31 7.78 -10.17
C VAL A 94 1.33 8.75 -10.74
N GLN A 95 1.46 9.91 -10.12
CA GLN A 95 2.39 10.95 -10.55
C GLN A 95 3.33 11.31 -9.40
N PHE A 96 4.63 11.31 -9.69
CA PHE A 96 5.62 11.91 -8.80
C PHE A 96 5.79 13.38 -9.20
N VAL A 97 5.70 14.29 -8.23
CA VAL A 97 5.63 15.75 -8.42
C VAL A 97 6.59 16.51 -7.52
#